data_AF-A0A432XK17-F1
#
_entry.id   AF-A0A432XK17-F1
#
_cell.length_a   1.000
_cell.length_b   1.000
_cell.length_c   1.000
_cell.angle_alpha   90.00
_cell.angle_beta   90.00
_cell.angle_gamma   90.00
#
_symmetry.space_group_name_H-M   'P 1'
#
loop_
_entity.id
_entity.type
_entity.pdbx_description
1 polymer ?
#
loop_
_entity_poly.entity_id
_entity_poly.type
_entity_poly.pdbx_seq_one_letter_code
_entity_poly.pdbx_strand_id
1 'polypeptide(L)'
;MRMLYYLKVFFFSFEFAFLLLCLIVYMLSDDFFSQYFPLRSMNDEAIRWVMFFPIGITVWTLKEGVGVLFPSEKNEKILHEWPDYWKLKVHFDVGISNSIFFTIPCIVVWLLDTLNTLAGAWIFTGFAGALSINAFSFYAAKISLRSALIRLDDDNNYDNHVK
;
A
#
# COMPACT_ATOMS: atom_id res chain seq x y z
N MET A 1 17.82 -17.42 -3.67
CA MET A 1 16.64 -17.26 -4.55
C MET A 1 15.50 -16.45 -3.89
N ARG A 2 15.09 -16.73 -2.65
CA ARG A 2 14.00 -15.97 -1.98
C ARG A 2 14.31 -14.48 -1.78
N MET A 3 15.51 -14.11 -1.37
CA MET A 3 15.92 -12.69 -1.19
C MET A 3 15.87 -11.88 -2.51
N LEU A 4 16.26 -12.48 -3.64
CA LEU A 4 16.13 -11.86 -4.96
C LEU A 4 14.66 -11.62 -5.36
N TYR A 5 13.76 -12.48 -4.90
CA TYR A 5 12.33 -12.31 -5.11
C TYR A 5 11.77 -11.15 -4.27
N TYR A 6 12.19 -11.01 -2.99
CA TYR A 6 11.86 -9.83 -2.17
C TYR A 6 12.31 -8.53 -2.84
N LEU A 7 13.56 -8.47 -3.30
CA LEU A 7 14.09 -7.31 -4.02
C LEU A 7 13.30 -7.03 -5.31
N LYS A 8 13.01 -8.06 -6.10
CA LYS A 8 12.23 -7.90 -7.34
C LYS A 8 10.84 -7.34 -7.05
N VAL A 9 10.15 -7.87 -6.05
CA VAL A 9 8.80 -7.40 -5.66
C VAL A 9 8.84 -5.96 -5.17
N PHE A 10 9.89 -5.58 -4.41
CA PHE A 10 10.05 -4.22 -3.92
C PHE A 10 10.36 -3.20 -5.03
N PHE A 11 11.31 -3.51 -5.92
CA PHE A 11 11.77 -2.55 -6.95
C PHE A 11 10.89 -2.53 -8.21
N PHE A 12 10.27 -3.64 -8.58
CA PHE A 12 9.33 -3.73 -9.71
C PHE A 12 7.89 -3.70 -9.19
N SER A 13 7.57 -2.67 -8.42
CA SER A 13 6.25 -2.44 -7.85
C SER A 13 5.61 -1.20 -8.47
N PHE A 14 4.27 -1.15 -8.51
CA PHE A 14 3.54 0.01 -9.04
C PHE A 14 3.76 1.25 -8.18
N GLU A 15 3.98 1.06 -6.88
CA GLU A 15 4.28 2.11 -5.91
C GLU A 15 5.63 2.77 -6.20
N PHE A 16 6.67 1.96 -6.46
CA PHE A 16 7.99 2.50 -6.79
C PHE A 16 7.99 3.21 -8.15
N ALA A 17 7.30 2.64 -9.14
CA ALA A 17 7.11 3.30 -10.44
C ALA A 17 6.37 4.64 -10.30
N PHE A 18 5.34 4.71 -9.45
CA PHE A 18 4.63 5.94 -9.15
C PHE A 18 5.53 6.98 -8.47
N LEU A 19 6.33 6.58 -7.47
CA LEU A 19 7.27 7.50 -6.82
C LEU A 19 8.33 8.03 -7.79
N LEU A 20 8.84 7.18 -8.67
CA LEU A 20 9.80 7.58 -9.71
C LEU A 20 9.14 8.54 -10.71
N LEU A 21 7.89 8.30 -11.09
CA LEU A 21 7.11 9.23 -11.90
C LEU A 21 6.93 10.58 -11.18
N CYS A 22 6.55 10.58 -9.90
CA CYS A 22 6.44 11.80 -9.10
C CYS A 22 7.76 12.58 -9.05
N LEU A 23 8.89 11.89 -8.94
CA LEU A 23 10.22 12.51 -8.95
C LEU A 23 10.53 13.12 -10.33
N ILE A 24 10.29 12.40 -11.42
CA ILE A 24 10.52 12.90 -12.78
C ILE A 24 9.65 14.14 -13.04
N VAL A 25 8.36 14.08 -12.70
CA VAL A 25 7.45 15.21 -12.88
C VAL A 25 7.90 16.42 -12.07
N TYR A 26 8.35 16.21 -10.83
CA TYR A 26 8.92 17.27 -10.00
C TYR A 26 10.13 17.92 -10.69
N MET A 27 11.12 17.12 -11.09
CA MET A 27 12.35 17.64 -11.70
C MET A 27 12.11 18.39 -13.01
N LEU A 28 11.11 18.00 -13.80
CA LEU A 28 10.78 18.63 -15.07
C LEU A 28 9.89 19.88 -14.93
N SER A 29 9.17 20.00 -13.80
CA SER A 29 8.08 20.96 -13.66
C SER A 29 8.21 21.86 -12.43
N ASP A 30 9.29 21.76 -11.65
CA ASP A 30 9.49 22.56 -10.42
C ASP A 30 9.45 24.07 -10.73
N ASP A 31 10.11 24.51 -11.79
CA ASP A 31 10.09 25.92 -12.23
C ASP A 31 8.67 26.39 -12.61
N PHE A 32 7.84 25.50 -13.15
CA PHE A 32 6.46 25.81 -13.50
C PHE A 32 5.59 25.85 -12.24
N PHE A 33 5.65 24.82 -11.40
CA PHE A 33 4.83 24.74 -10.20
C PHE A 33 5.21 25.79 -9.16
N SER A 34 6.49 26.14 -9.01
CA SER A 34 6.92 27.17 -8.05
C SER A 34 6.33 28.54 -8.33
N GLN A 35 6.00 28.84 -9.59
CA GLN A 35 5.36 30.11 -9.99
C GLN A 35 3.87 30.17 -9.66
N TYR A 36 3.19 29.01 -9.62
CA TYR A 36 1.73 28.91 -9.41
C TYR A 36 1.35 28.27 -8.08
N PHE A 37 2.31 27.68 -7.34
CA PHE A 37 2.05 27.11 -6.04
C PHE A 37 1.53 28.23 -5.15
N PRO A 38 0.39 28.02 -4.48
CA PRO A 38 -0.34 29.12 -3.90
C PRO A 38 0.55 29.84 -2.87
N LEU A 39 0.85 31.12 -3.17
CA LEU A 39 1.29 32.12 -2.18
C LEU A 39 0.21 32.37 -1.09
N ARG A 40 -0.96 31.74 -1.25
CA ARG A 40 -2.11 31.82 -0.36
C ARG A 40 -2.08 30.62 0.57
N SER A 41 -2.02 30.89 1.87
CA SER A 41 -2.07 29.90 2.96
C SER A 41 -3.12 28.83 2.65
N MET A 42 -2.71 27.56 2.58
CA MET A 42 -3.63 26.43 2.59
C MET A 42 -4.54 26.54 3.83
N ASN A 43 -5.76 26.00 3.75
CA ASN A 43 -6.65 26.01 4.90
C ASN A 43 -6.05 25.12 6.01
N ASP A 44 -5.67 25.72 7.13
CA ASP A 44 -5.08 25.04 8.29
C ASP A 44 -5.90 23.84 8.77
N GLU A 45 -7.23 23.92 8.68
CA GLU A 45 -8.11 22.82 9.04
C GLU A 45 -7.97 21.64 8.07
N ALA A 46 -7.90 21.92 6.77
CA ALA A 46 -7.69 20.88 5.75
C ALA A 46 -6.30 20.21 5.91
N ILE A 47 -5.26 20.98 6.25
CA ILE A 47 -3.93 20.45 6.56
C ILE A 47 -4.02 19.52 7.78
N ARG A 48 -4.71 19.91 8.85
CA ARG A 48 -4.91 19.05 10.03
C ARG A 48 -5.52 17.70 9.69
N TRP A 49 -6.55 17.69 8.86
CA TRP A 49 -7.21 16.43 8.48
C TRP A 49 -6.39 15.58 7.51
N VAL A 50 -5.73 16.18 6.52
CA VAL A 50 -4.97 15.43 5.53
C VAL A 50 -3.81 14.66 6.17
N MET A 51 -3.25 15.16 7.27
CA MET A 51 -2.13 14.50 7.97
C MET A 51 -2.50 13.16 8.61
N PHE A 52 -3.77 12.94 8.93
CA PHE A 52 -4.24 11.63 9.42
C PHE A 52 -4.40 10.59 8.32
N PHE A 53 -4.45 11.00 7.05
CA PHE A 53 -4.69 10.11 5.93
C PHE A 53 -3.60 9.01 5.80
N PRO A 54 -2.30 9.34 5.79
CA PRO A 54 -1.26 8.29 5.69
C PRO A 54 -1.24 7.35 6.89
N ILE A 55 -1.43 7.89 8.10
CA ILE A 55 -1.49 7.09 9.32
C ILE A 55 -2.69 6.14 9.27
N GLY A 56 -3.87 6.65 8.88
CA GLY A 56 -5.10 5.88 8.76
C GLY A 56 -4.98 4.73 7.77
N ILE A 57 -4.40 4.98 6.58
CA ILE A 57 -4.17 3.92 5.59
C ILE A 57 -3.22 2.86 6.13
N THR A 58 -2.13 3.25 6.78
CA THR A 58 -1.15 2.29 7.31
C THR A 58 -1.74 1.43 8.41
N VAL A 59 -2.47 2.03 9.36
CA VAL A 59 -3.18 1.29 10.42
C VAL A 59 -4.22 0.34 9.80
N TRP A 60 -4.98 0.81 8.81
CA TRP A 60 -5.96 -0.02 8.11
C TRP A 60 -5.28 -1.20 7.39
N THR A 61 -4.18 -0.95 6.69
CA THR A 61 -3.43 -1.98 5.95
C THR A 61 -2.86 -3.03 6.90
N LEU A 62 -2.33 -2.62 8.05
CA LEU A 62 -1.84 -3.54 9.09
C LEU A 62 -2.97 -4.42 9.64
N LYS A 63 -4.12 -3.80 9.96
CA LYS A 63 -5.28 -4.52 10.50
C LYS A 63 -5.85 -5.51 9.49
N GLU A 64 -6.12 -5.06 8.27
CA GLU A 64 -6.71 -5.90 7.22
C GLU A 64 -5.73 -6.95 6.71
N GLY A 65 -4.44 -6.64 6.78
CA GLY A 65 -3.42 -7.53 6.31
C GLY A 65 -3.37 -8.84 7.12
N VAL A 66 -3.57 -8.78 8.44
CA VAL A 66 -3.66 -10.00 9.28
C VAL A 66 -4.72 -10.96 8.74
N GLY A 67 -5.86 -10.44 8.28
CA GLY A 67 -6.95 -11.24 7.70
C GLY A 67 -6.67 -11.82 6.30
N VAL A 68 -5.58 -11.45 5.66
CA VAL A 68 -5.11 -12.05 4.39
C VAL A 68 -4.17 -13.23 4.66
N LEU A 69 -3.27 -13.10 5.64
CA LEU A 69 -2.34 -14.17 6.01
C LEU A 69 -3.01 -15.31 6.77
N PHE A 70 -4.01 -14.98 7.59
CA PHE A 70 -4.74 -15.91 8.43
C PHE A 70 -6.24 -15.83 8.09
N PRO A 71 -6.70 -16.43 6.98
CA PRO A 71 -8.12 -16.67 6.80
C PRO A 71 -8.63 -17.60 7.91
N SER A 72 -9.95 -17.65 8.14
CA SER A 72 -10.58 -18.47 9.21
C SER A 72 -9.98 -19.86 9.38
N GLU A 73 -10.04 -20.43 10.60
CA GLU A 73 -9.39 -21.72 10.97
C GLU A 73 -9.59 -22.87 9.96
N LYS A 74 -10.74 -22.91 9.26
CA LYS A 74 -11.01 -23.90 8.20
C LYS A 74 -10.18 -23.71 6.93
N ASN A 75 -9.94 -22.47 6.53
CA ASN A 75 -9.27 -22.09 5.28
C ASN A 75 -7.76 -21.91 5.47
N GLU A 76 -7.30 -21.73 6.71
CA GLU A 76 -5.90 -21.57 7.07
C GLU A 76 -5.06 -22.78 6.61
N LYS A 77 -5.54 -24.00 6.86
CA LYS A 77 -4.83 -25.23 6.46
C LYS A 77 -4.64 -25.33 4.95
N ILE A 78 -5.70 -25.06 4.18
CA ILE A 78 -5.67 -25.09 2.69
C ILE A 78 -4.69 -24.05 2.16
N LEU A 79 -4.68 -22.84 2.76
CA LEU A 79 -3.80 -21.78 2.33
C LEU A 79 -2.32 -22.09 2.63
N HIS A 80 -2.02 -22.69 3.79
CA HIS A 80 -0.65 -23.07 4.16
C HIS A 80 -0.11 -24.27 3.36
N GLU A 81 -0.99 -25.15 2.89
CA GLU A 81 -0.64 -26.28 2.02
C GLU A 81 -0.40 -25.84 0.56
N TRP A 82 -0.76 -24.60 0.18
CA TRP A 82 -0.54 -24.11 -1.19
C TRP A 82 0.97 -23.98 -1.48
N PRO A 83 1.52 -24.70 -2.48
CA PRO A 83 2.96 -24.68 -2.80
C PRO A 83 3.57 -23.30 -3.02
N ASP A 84 2.76 -22.32 -3.44
CA ASP A 84 3.19 -20.94 -3.70
C ASP A 84 2.79 -19.94 -2.61
N TYR A 85 2.29 -20.40 -1.46
CA TYR A 85 1.96 -19.56 -0.29
C TYR A 85 3.11 -18.64 0.12
N TRP A 86 4.35 -19.12 0.03
CA TRP A 86 5.52 -18.33 0.38
C TRP A 86 5.67 -17.06 -0.49
N LYS A 87 5.22 -17.08 -1.77
CA LYS A 87 5.23 -15.90 -2.64
C LYS A 87 4.20 -14.88 -2.17
N LEU A 88 3.00 -15.34 -1.79
CA LEU A 88 1.95 -14.48 -1.23
C LEU A 88 2.43 -13.81 0.06
N LYS A 89 3.07 -14.58 0.95
CA LYS A 89 3.67 -14.05 2.17
C LYS A 89 4.74 -12.98 1.89
N VAL A 90 5.60 -13.19 0.89
CA VAL A 90 6.59 -12.16 0.49
C VAL A 90 5.91 -10.86 0.05
N HIS A 91 4.92 -10.94 -0.84
CA HIS A 91 4.17 -9.76 -1.30
C HIS A 91 3.51 -9.02 -0.15
N PHE A 92 2.96 -9.78 0.79
CA PHE A 92 2.37 -9.25 2.01
C PHE A 92 3.40 -8.52 2.89
N ASP A 93 4.51 -9.16 3.21
CA ASP A 93 5.58 -8.60 4.05
C ASP A 93 6.14 -7.31 3.42
N VAL A 94 6.36 -7.32 2.10
CA VAL A 94 6.83 -6.14 1.34
C VAL A 94 5.78 -5.03 1.37
N GLY A 95 4.51 -5.36 1.13
CA GLY A 95 3.44 -4.38 1.18
C GLY A 95 3.29 -3.73 2.55
N ILE A 96 3.36 -4.49 3.64
CA ILE A 96 3.33 -3.93 5.01
C ILE A 96 4.54 -3.03 5.25
N SER A 97 5.72 -3.47 4.84
CA SER A 97 6.96 -2.69 4.96
C SER A 97 6.85 -1.38 4.19
N ASN A 98 6.32 -1.42 2.96
CA ASN A 98 6.07 -0.24 2.14
C ASN A 98 5.10 0.73 2.80
N SER A 99 4.03 0.25 3.44
CA SER A 99 3.11 1.13 4.16
C SER A 99 3.82 1.91 5.27
N ILE A 100 4.68 1.24 6.04
CA ILE A 100 5.49 1.89 7.08
C ILE A 100 6.46 2.88 6.44
N PHE A 101 7.23 2.46 5.43
CA PHE A 101 8.24 3.30 4.79
C PHE A 101 7.66 4.54 4.12
N PHE A 102 6.52 4.43 3.42
CA PHE A 102 5.88 5.57 2.76
C PHE A 102 5.19 6.51 3.75
N THR A 103 4.85 6.04 4.95
CA THR A 103 4.30 6.93 5.98
C THR A 103 5.37 7.84 6.58
N ILE A 104 6.63 7.41 6.66
CA ILE A 104 7.71 8.18 7.30
C ILE A 104 7.89 9.56 6.65
N PRO A 105 8.07 9.70 5.32
CA PRO A 105 8.18 11.01 4.68
C PRO A 105 6.96 11.91 4.92
N CYS A 106 5.75 11.36 4.96
CA CYS A 106 4.54 12.12 5.27
C CYS A 106 4.57 12.68 6.71
N ILE A 107 5.03 11.88 7.68
CA ILE A 107 5.20 12.34 9.07
C ILE A 107 6.31 13.38 9.15
N VAL A 108 7.42 13.21 8.43
CA VAL A 108 8.53 14.18 8.42
C VAL A 108 8.06 15.52 7.85
N VAL A 109 7.35 15.52 6.72
CA VAL A 109 6.77 16.74 6.14
C VAL A 109 5.86 17.44 7.14
N TRP A 110 5.05 16.66 7.88
CA TRP A 110 4.19 17.19 8.94
C TRP A 110 5.00 17.80 10.10
N LEU A 111 5.96 17.06 10.67
CA LEU A 111 6.73 17.53 11.83
C LEU A 111 7.54 18.80 11.53
N LEU A 112 7.94 18.98 10.27
CA LEU A 112 8.66 20.17 9.81
C LEU A 112 7.74 21.30 9.34
N ASP A 113 6.42 21.11 9.38
CA ASP A 113 5.40 22.06 8.89
C ASP A 113 5.64 22.51 7.43
N THR A 114 6.18 21.60 6.61
CA THR A 114 6.59 21.90 5.23
C THR A 114 5.48 21.65 4.21
N LEU A 115 4.28 21.26 4.64
CA LEU A 115 3.10 21.06 3.78
C LEU A 115 2.70 22.34 3.01
N ASN A 116 3.04 23.51 3.54
CA ASN A 116 2.82 24.80 2.89
C ASN A 116 3.89 25.16 1.85
N THR A 117 4.92 24.34 1.69
CA THR A 117 5.95 24.50 0.65
C THR A 117 5.66 23.56 -0.51
N LEU A 118 6.01 23.96 -1.73
CA LEU A 118 5.85 23.09 -2.91
C LEU A 118 6.54 21.74 -2.69
N ALA A 119 7.79 21.74 -2.24
CA ALA A 119 8.57 20.52 -2.03
C ALA A 119 7.92 19.61 -0.98
N GLY A 120 7.52 20.15 0.18
CA GLY A 120 6.89 19.35 1.23
C GLY A 120 5.52 18.82 0.81
N ALA A 121 4.67 19.64 0.18
CA ALA A 121 3.41 19.21 -0.40
C ALA A 121 3.60 18.10 -1.44
N TRP A 122 4.59 18.25 -2.32
CA TRP A 122 4.89 17.26 -3.36
C TRP A 122 5.38 15.93 -2.79
N ILE A 123 6.29 15.98 -1.82
CA ILE A 123 6.74 14.79 -1.08
C ILE A 123 5.53 14.11 -0.42
N PHE A 124 4.71 14.88 0.30
CA PHE A 124 3.52 14.34 0.95
C PHE A 124 2.56 13.68 -0.05
N THR A 125 2.23 14.36 -1.15
CA THR A 125 1.33 13.81 -2.18
C THR A 125 1.92 12.57 -2.85
N GLY A 126 3.21 12.57 -3.18
CA GLY A 126 3.88 11.42 -3.79
C GLY A 126 3.84 10.18 -2.89
N PHE A 127 4.22 10.34 -1.61
CA PHE A 127 4.23 9.23 -0.67
C PHE A 127 2.83 8.80 -0.21
N ALA A 128 1.89 9.73 0.01
CA ALA A 128 0.50 9.40 0.29
C ALA A 128 -0.19 8.72 -0.90
N GLY A 129 0.16 9.10 -2.13
CA GLY A 129 -0.29 8.45 -3.36
C GLY A 129 0.25 7.02 -3.49
N ALA A 130 1.56 6.83 -3.30
CA ALA A 130 2.18 5.51 -3.29
C ALA A 130 1.58 4.59 -2.21
N LEU A 131 1.30 5.15 -1.03
CA LEU A 131 0.63 4.45 0.06
C LEU A 131 -0.81 4.04 -0.31
N SER A 132 -1.53 4.90 -1.04
CA SER A 132 -2.88 4.60 -1.53
C SER A 132 -2.87 3.48 -2.58
N ILE A 133 -1.90 3.48 -3.49
CA ILE A 133 -1.70 2.40 -4.47
C ILE A 133 -1.43 1.09 -3.75
N ASN A 134 -0.53 1.09 -2.76
CA ASN A 134 -0.23 -0.09 -1.96
C ASN A 134 -1.50 -0.63 -1.27
N ALA A 135 -2.27 0.24 -0.62
CA ALA A 135 -3.51 -0.14 0.06
C ALA A 135 -4.56 -0.71 -0.91
N PHE A 136 -4.66 -0.16 -2.11
CA PHE A 136 -5.53 -0.70 -3.16
C PHE A 136 -5.08 -2.09 -3.62
N SER A 137 -3.77 -2.30 -3.83
CA SER A 137 -3.19 -3.61 -4.14
C SER A 137 -3.53 -4.65 -3.05
N PHE A 138 -3.42 -4.26 -1.77
CA PHE A 138 -3.84 -5.10 -0.64
C PHE A 138 -5.33 -5.45 -0.67
N TYR A 139 -6.17 -4.45 -0.90
CA TYR A 139 -7.62 -4.64 -0.96
C TYR A 139 -8.02 -5.61 -2.07
N ALA A 140 -7.45 -5.41 -3.27
CA ALA A 140 -7.68 -6.29 -4.41
C ALA A 140 -7.21 -7.73 -4.12
N ALA A 141 -6.00 -7.89 -3.58
CA ALA A 141 -5.47 -9.20 -3.20
C ALA A 141 -6.36 -9.91 -2.17
N LYS A 142 -6.86 -9.19 -1.17
CA LYS A 142 -7.79 -9.73 -0.17
C LYS A 142 -9.09 -10.24 -0.79
N ILE A 143 -9.69 -9.50 -1.72
CA ILE A 143 -10.91 -9.93 -2.41
C ILE A 143 -10.61 -11.19 -3.23
N SER A 144 -9.56 -11.18 -4.05
CA SER A 144 -9.19 -12.33 -4.88
C SER A 144 -8.92 -13.58 -4.05
N LEU A 145 -8.22 -13.45 -2.91
CA LEU A 145 -7.96 -14.56 -2.01
C LEU A 145 -9.26 -15.12 -1.41
N ARG A 146 -10.14 -14.25 -0.90
CA ARG A 146 -11.43 -14.68 -0.34
C ARG A 146 -12.29 -15.38 -1.39
N SER A 147 -12.36 -14.85 -2.61
CA SER A 147 -13.09 -15.47 -3.70
C SER A 147 -12.52 -16.84 -4.09
N ALA A 148 -11.19 -16.99 -4.09
CA ALA A 148 -10.55 -18.28 -4.36
C ALA A 148 -10.83 -19.31 -3.26
N LEU A 149 -10.76 -18.90 -1.99
CA LEU A 149 -11.03 -19.78 -0.85
C LEU A 149 -12.49 -20.25 -0.82
N ILE A 150 -13.46 -19.38 -1.11
CA ILE A 150 -14.88 -19.75 -1.18
C ILE A 150 -15.12 -20.82 -2.26
N ARG A 151 -14.53 -20.66 -3.45
CA ARG A 151 -14.66 -21.64 -4.54
C ARG A 151 -14.10 -23.01 -4.15
N LEU A 152 -12.97 -23.04 -3.44
CA LEU A 152 -12.36 -24.29 -2.97
C LEU A 152 -13.21 -24.97 -1.88
N ASP A 153 -13.88 -24.20 -1.02
CA ASP A 153 -14.80 -24.75 -0.01
C ASP A 153 -16.04 -25.37 -0.67
N ASP A 154 -16.62 -24.68 -1.67
CA ASP A 154 -17.76 -25.19 -2.45
C ASP A 154 -17.43 -26.49 -3.21
N ASP A 155 -16.28 -26.56 -3.88
CA ASP A 155 -15.82 -27.75 -4.61
C ASP A 155 -15.60 -28.95 -3.66
N ASN A 156 -14.94 -28.73 -2.52
CA ASN A 156 -14.71 -29.77 -1.51
C ASN A 156 -16.02 -30.29 -0.90
N ASN A 157 -17.01 -29.42 -0.71
CA ASN A 157 -18.30 -29.81 -0.17
C ASN A 157 -19.09 -30.65 -1.19
N TYR A 158 -19.02 -30.31 -2.48
CA TYR A 158 -19.61 -31.12 -3.55
C TYR A 158 -19.04 -32.54 -3.61
N ASP A 159 -17.71 -32.70 -3.56
CA ASP A 159 -17.07 -34.02 -3.61
C ASP A 159 -17.42 -34.91 -2.40
N ASN A 160 -17.65 -34.32 -1.23
CA ASN A 160 -18.07 -35.05 -0.02
C ASN A 160 -19.53 -35.52 -0.07
N HIS A 161 -20.38 -34.91 -0.89
CA HIS A 161 -21.79 -35.31 -1.05
C HIS A 161 -21.99 -36.40 -2.13
N VAL A 162 -20.98 -36.66 -2.97
CA VAL A 162 -21.05 -37.65 -4.07
C VAL A 162 -20.46 -39.01 -3.67
N LYS A 163 -19.77 -39.11 -2.53
CA LYS A 163 -19.24 -40.36 -1.96
C LYS A 163 -20.18 -40.96 -0.91
#